data_AF-A0A3C0FYB5-F1
#
_entry.id   AF-A0A3C0FYB5-F1
#
_cell.length_a   1.000
_cell.length_b   1.000
_cell.length_c   1.000
_cell.angle_alpha   90.00
_cell.angle_beta   90.00
_cell.angle_gamma   90.00
#
_symmetry.space_group_name_H-M   'P 1'
#
loop_
_entity.id
_entity.type
_entity.pdbx_description
1 polymer ?
#
loop_
_entity_poly.entity_id
_entity_poly.type
_entity_poly.pdbx_seq_one_letter_code
_entity_poly.pdbx_strand_id
1 'polypeptide(L)' 'MKILGLSALFHDASAAFIEDEKIVWAGHAERYDGKKLTKHLNSDLIDEGLRRGGRPDIIAWYENPWKKKVRQLYAGEY' A
#
# COMPACT_ATOMS: atom_id res chain seq x y z
N MET A 1 18.23 5.23 3.63
CA MET A 1 17.46 4.00 3.39
C MET A 1 16.06 4.37 2.89
N LYS A 2 15.65 3.76 1.79
CA LYS A 2 14.37 4.00 1.11
C LYS A 2 13.40 2.85 1.33
N ILE A 3 12.25 3.15 1.91
CA ILE A 3 11.23 2.17 2.25
C ILE A 3 9.95 2.53 1.52
N LEU A 4 9.41 1.56 0.77
CA LEU A 4 8.04 1.63 0.28
C LEU A 4 7.13 0.85 1.24
N GLY A 5 6.40 1.58 2.07
CA GLY A 5 5.37 1.04 2.96
C GLY A 5 4.07 0.80 2.20
N LEU A 6 3.50 -0.40 2.32
CA LEU A 6 2.27 -0.81 1.65
C LEU A 6 1.24 -1.30 2.66
N SER A 7 0.00 -0.88 2.44
CA SER A 7 -1.15 -1.23 3.26
C SER A 7 -2.32 -1.60 2.35
N ALA A 8 -2.80 -2.84 2.39
CA ALA A 8 -3.88 -3.29 1.52
C ALA A 8 -4.60 -4.52 2.09
N LEU A 9 -5.63 -5.00 1.37
CA LEU A 9 -6.48 -6.14 1.72
C LEU A 9 -7.41 -5.88 2.92
N PHE A 10 -7.73 -4.61 3.18
CA PHE A 10 -8.72 -4.17 4.15
C PHE A 10 -9.31 -2.82 3.69
N HIS A 11 -10.06 -2.12 4.54
CA HIS A 11 -10.60 -0.80 4.19
C HIS A 11 -9.48 0.20 3.89
N ASP A 12 -9.50 0.75 2.68
CA ASP A 12 -8.65 1.86 2.23
C ASP A 12 -7.15 1.53 2.10
N ALA A 13 -6.79 0.96 0.95
CA ALA A 13 -5.41 0.66 0.61
C ALA A 13 -4.60 1.95 0.41
N SER A 14 -3.35 1.93 0.87
CA SER A 14 -2.46 3.09 0.84
C SER A 14 -1.00 2.69 0.68
N ALA A 15 -0.20 3.65 0.23
CA ALA A 15 1.24 3.51 0.10
C ALA A 15 1.94 4.75 0.65
N ALA A 16 3.10 4.57 1.26
CA ALA A 16 3.95 5.65 1.75
C ALA A 16 5.41 5.36 1.38
N PHE A 17 6.11 6.39 0.93
CA PHE A 17 7.53 6.33 0.65
C PHE A 17 8.27 7.08 1.75
N ILE A 18 9.22 6.40 2.38
CA ILE A 18 10.01 6.92 3.50
C ILE A 18 11.48 6.90 3.09
N GLU A 19 12.17 8.02 3.25
CA GLU A 19 13.60 8.16 3.02
C GLU A 19 14.21 8.80 4.27
N ASP A 20 15.17 8.12 4.89
CA ASP A 20 15.93 8.62 6.04
C ASP A 20 15.03 9.26 7.12
N GLU A 21 14.05 8.46 7.58
CA GLU A 21 13.08 8.81 8.63
C GLU A 21 12.04 9.89 8.24
N LYS A 22 12.04 10.33 6.98
CA LYS A 22 11.08 11.30 6.47
C LYS A 22 10.11 10.66 5.50
N ILE A 23 8.83 10.98 5.65
CA ILE A 23 7.81 10.63 4.65
C ILE A 23 7.98 11.61 3.48
N VAL A 24 8.48 11.11 2.35
CA VAL A 24 8.65 11.93 1.13
C VAL A 24 7.38 11.94 0.29
N TRP A 25 6.54 10.92 0.44
CA TRP A 25 5.25 10.84 -0.22
C TRP A 25 4.32 9.84 0.50
N ALA A 26 3.02 10.10 0.44
CA ALA A 26 2.00 9.15 0.85
C ALA A 26 0.73 9.36 0.02
N GLY A 27 0.03 8.27 -0.28
CA GLY A 27 -1.20 8.29 -1.08
C GLY A 27 -2.16 7.18 -0.69
N HIS A 28 -3.44 7.42 -0.96
CA HIS A 28 -4.53 6.45 -0.78
C HIS A 28 -5.05 6.00 -2.15
N ALA A 29 -5.30 4.71 -2.31
CA ALA A 29 -5.76 4.11 -3.56
C ALA A 29 -7.08 4.72 -4.06
N GLU A 30 -8.00 5.05 -3.14
CA GLU A 30 -9.28 5.72 -3.42
C GLU A 30 -9.13 6.97 -4.30
N ARG A 31 -8.01 7.70 -4.18
CA ARG A 31 -7.78 8.95 -4.93
C ARG A 31 -7.41 8.74 -6.39
N TYR A 32 -7.05 7.52 -6.76
CA TYR A 32 -6.64 7.16 -8.11
C TYR A 32 -7.77 6.45 -8.86
N ASP A 33 -8.56 5.61 -8.17
CA ASP A 33 -9.66 4.87 -8.81
C ASP A 33 -11.05 5.49 -8.60
N GLY A 34 -11.16 6.50 -7.73
CA GLY A 34 -12.40 7.18 -7.38
C GLY A 34 -13.40 6.32 -6.60
N LYS A 35 -13.02 5.12 -6.17
CA LYS A 35 -13.88 4.19 -5.43
C LYS A 35 -13.59 4.32 -3.95
N LYS A 36 -14.65 4.60 -3.19
CA LYS A 36 -14.56 4.70 -1.73
C LYS A 36 -14.08 3.39 -1.12
N LEU A 37 -13.13 3.49 -0.17
CA LEU A 37 -12.64 2.36 0.64
C LEU A 37 -12.04 1.21 -0.18
N THR A 38 -11.37 1.52 -1.30
CA THR A 38 -10.76 0.49 -2.14
C THR A 38 -9.75 -0.34 -1.37
N LYS A 39 -9.97 -1.66 -1.37
CA LYS A 39 -9.13 -2.64 -0.64
C LYS A 39 -7.82 -3.02 -1.35
N HIS A 40 -7.68 -2.65 -2.61
CA HIS A 40 -6.56 -3.03 -3.47
C HIS A 40 -5.67 -1.82 -3.78
N LEU A 41 -4.37 -2.06 -3.86
CA LEU A 41 -3.46 -1.10 -4.46
C LEU A 41 -3.75 -1.03 -5.95
N ASN A 42 -3.66 0.18 -6.51
CA ASN A 42 -3.69 0.39 -7.96
C ASN A 42 -2.31 0.77 -8.46
N SER A 43 -2.05 0.50 -9.73
CA SER A 43 -0.76 0.74 -10.36
C SER A 43 -0.39 2.22 -10.34
N ASP A 44 -1.35 3.11 -10.57
CA ASP A 44 -1.11 4.56 -10.63
C ASP A 44 -0.59 5.14 -9.31
N LEU A 45 -1.12 4.68 -8.16
CA LEU A 45 -0.63 5.01 -6.82
C LEU A 45 0.85 4.59 -6.67
N ILE A 46 1.17 3.36 -7.06
CA ILE A 46 2.53 2.84 -6.93
C ILE A 46 3.49 3.59 -7.87
N ASP A 47 3.08 3.84 -9.11
CA ASP A 47 3.89 4.54 -10.10
C ASP A 47 4.17 5.98 -9.67
N GLU A 48 3.20 6.67 -9.07
CA GLU A 48 3.42 8.00 -8.52
C GLU A 48 4.38 7.97 -7.32
N GLY A 49 4.21 6.99 -6.42
CA GLY A 49 5.12 6.79 -5.29
C GLY A 49 6.56 6.53 -5.73
N LEU A 50 6.76 5.68 -6.74
CA LEU A 50 8.07 5.39 -7.33
C LEU A 50 8.64 6.61 -8.09
N ARG A 51 7.80 7.42 -8.72
CA ARG A 51 8.24 8.65 -9.40
C ARG A 51 8.71 9.71 -8.41
N ARG A 52 8.04 9.84 -7.27
CA ARG A 52 8.36 10.84 -6.24
C ARG A 52 9.47 10.39 -5.28
N GLY A 53 9.49 9.13 -4.88
CA GLY A 53 10.48 8.57 -3.94
C GLY A 53 11.67 7.86 -4.59
N GLY A 54 11.54 7.47 -5.86
CA GLY A 54 12.52 6.68 -6.58
C GLY A 54 12.41 5.18 -6.29
N ARG A 55 13.49 4.44 -6.55
CA ARG A 55 13.55 2.99 -6.29
C ARG A 55 13.70 2.73 -4.78
N PRO A 56 12.81 1.93 -4.16
CA PRO A 56 12.96 1.55 -2.75
C PRO A 56 14.04 0.48 -2.57
N ASP A 57 14.71 0.51 -1.42
CA ASP A 57 15.60 -0.55 -0.98
C ASP A 57 14.79 -1.72 -0.40
N ILE A 58 13.68 -1.40 0.28
CA ILE A 58 12.83 -2.36 0.98
C ILE A 58 11.35 -2.05 0.68
N ILE A 59 10.57 -3.10 0.46
CA ILE A 59 9.10 -3.02 0.41
C ILE A 59 8.56 -3.62 1.70
N ALA A 60 7.93 -2.80 2.54
CA ALA A 60 7.41 -3.18 3.84
C ALA A 60 5.89 -3.24 3.80
N TRP A 61 5.32 -4.42 3.98
CA TRP A 61 3.88 -4.58 4.12
C TRP A 61 3.47 -4.39 5.59
N TYR A 62 2.39 -3.66 5.84
CA TYR A 62 1.80 -3.50 7.19
C TYR A 62 1.56 -4.86 7.87
N GLU A 63 1.09 -5.84 7.10
CA GLU A 63 0.95 -7.21 7.54
C GLU A 63 1.33 -8.17 6.41
N ASN A 64 1.71 -9.41 6.74
CA ASN A 64 1.89 -10.45 5.75
C ASN A 64 0.57 -10.69 4.97
N PRO A 65 0.53 -10.41 3.65
CA PRO A 65 -0.70 -10.49 2.85
C PRO A 65 -1.32 -11.89 2.84
N TRP A 66 -0.51 -12.94 2.94
CA TRP A 66 -0.96 -14.32 2.98
C TRP A 66 -1.69 -14.63 4.28
N LYS A 67 -1.16 -14.18 5.42
CA LYS A 67 -1.82 -14.36 6.72
C LYS A 67 -3.17 -13.64 6.75
N LYS A 68 -3.23 -12.43 6.19
CA LYS A 68 -4.49 -11.67 6.06
C LYS A 68 -5.52 -12.42 5.20
N LYS A 69 -5.14 -12.88 4.01
CA LYS A 69 -6.03 -13.65 3.12
C LYS A 69 -6.51 -14.95 3.75
N VAL A 70 -5.65 -15.66 4.49
CA VAL A 70 -6.06 -16.89 5.20
C VAL A 70 -7.12 -16.60 6.26
N ARG A 71 -6.99 -15.51 7.02
CA ARG A 71 -8.03 -15.11 7.98
C ARG A 71 -9.33 -14.70 7.30
N GLN A 72 -9.26 -13.97 6.19
CA GLN A 72 -10.44 -13.63 5.38
C GLN A 72 -11.16 -14.88 4.88
N LEU A 73 -10.41 -15.86 4.37
CA LEU A 73 -10.98 -17.13 3.95
C LEU A 73 -11.66 -17.88 5.10
N TYR A 74 -11.00 -17.97 6.26
CA TYR A 74 -11.57 -18.63 7.44
C TYR A 74 -12.82 -17.92 7.97
N ALA A 75 -12.88 -16.59 7.86
CA ALA A 75 -14.03 -15.78 8.25
C ALA A 75 -15.17 -15.78 7.22
N GLY A 76 -14.97 -16.35 6.03
CA GLY A 76 -15.94 -16.29 4.93
C GLY A 76 -16.01 -14.94 4.21
N GLU A 77 -15.00 -14.08 4.38
CA GLU A 77 -14.90 -12.73 3.80
C GLU A 77 -14.04 -12.73 2.51
N TYR A 78 -14.46 -13.48 1.49
CA TYR A 78 -13.74 -13.55 0.20
C TYR A 78 -14.45 -12.79 -0.93
#